data_AF-A0A7K4MKH7-F1
#
_entry.id   AF-A0A7K4MKH7-F1
#
_cell.length_a   1.000
_cell.length_b   1.000
_cell.length_c   1.000
_cell.angle_alpha   90.00
_cell.angle_beta   90.00
_cell.angle_gamma   90.00
#
_symmetry.space_group_name_H-M   'P 1'
#
loop_
_entity.id
_entity.type
_entity.pdbx_description
1 polymer ?
#
loop_
_entity_poly.entity_id
_entity_poly.type
_entity_poly.pdbx_seq_one_letter_code
_entity_poly.pdbx_strand_id
1 'polypeptide(L)'
;GSDNVSVAKESDVLILSIPYENIDSVCSGVLPEIKDSCVVISPIVPMTKTDVGFEFIPIKENKPFSYQLVSKHMKNKSKLVSAFHVISEKKLVNPTLELNYDIFVCGDDDESVQVVNGLINEIKGLRPIYLGPGELSYLSEISTPLLLNAMIRNKIKNPGIKIV
;
A
#
# COMPACT_ATOMS: atom_id res chain seq x y z
N GLY A 1 -24.31 -0.90 -0.53
CA GLY A 1 -23.20 -0.27 0.19
C GLY A 1 -23.43 1.22 0.24
N SER A 2 -22.98 1.88 1.29
CA SER A 2 -22.91 3.34 1.36
C SER A 2 -21.85 3.87 0.37
N ASP A 3 -21.89 5.16 0.04
CA ASP A 3 -20.85 5.77 -0.80
C ASP A 3 -19.51 5.90 -0.05
N ASN A 4 -18.42 6.07 -0.81
CA ASN A 4 -17.06 6.10 -0.27
C ASN A 4 -16.84 7.19 0.80
N VAL A 5 -17.47 8.35 0.63
CA VAL A 5 -17.31 9.48 1.56
C VAL A 5 -18.01 9.17 2.88
N SER A 6 -19.23 8.64 2.82
CA SER A 6 -19.97 8.22 4.01
C SER A 6 -19.22 7.14 4.82
N VAL A 7 -18.63 6.13 4.15
CA VAL A 7 -17.83 5.10 4.83
C VAL A 7 -16.56 5.70 5.46
N ALA A 8 -15.88 6.58 4.74
CA ALA A 8 -14.63 7.20 5.20
C ALA A 8 -14.82 8.09 6.45
N LYS A 9 -15.96 8.78 6.56
CA LYS A 9 -16.33 9.58 7.74
C LYS A 9 -16.40 8.76 9.02
N GLU A 10 -16.86 7.51 8.93
CA GLU A 10 -17.11 6.65 10.08
C GLU A 10 -15.94 5.72 10.40
N SER A 11 -14.99 5.58 9.48
CA SER A 11 -13.85 4.68 9.61
C SER A 11 -12.80 5.16 10.61
N ASP A 12 -12.26 4.23 11.39
CA ASP A 12 -11.08 4.45 12.24
C ASP A 12 -9.79 4.07 11.49
N VAL A 13 -9.90 3.17 10.51
CA VAL A 13 -8.84 2.82 9.57
C VAL A 13 -9.42 2.79 8.15
N LEU A 14 -8.76 3.45 7.19
CA LEU A 14 -9.18 3.53 5.80
C LEU A 14 -8.08 3.02 4.86
N ILE A 15 -8.37 2.00 4.05
CA ILE A 15 -7.43 1.46 3.05
C ILE A 15 -7.75 2.01 1.66
N LEU A 16 -6.77 2.63 1.01
CA LEU A 16 -6.92 3.22 -0.33
C LEU A 16 -6.67 2.19 -1.44
N SER A 17 -7.60 1.25 -1.62
CA SER A 17 -7.54 0.24 -2.69
C SER A 17 -7.96 0.81 -4.05
N ILE A 18 -7.23 1.82 -4.54
CA ILE A 18 -7.51 2.53 -5.79
C ILE A 18 -6.31 2.49 -6.75
N PRO A 19 -6.52 2.63 -8.07
CA PRO A 19 -5.42 2.81 -9.03
C PRO A 19 -4.64 4.10 -8.79
N TYR A 20 -3.36 4.10 -9.18
CA TYR A 20 -2.46 5.24 -9.02
C TYR A 20 -2.98 6.50 -9.73
N GLU A 21 -3.52 6.35 -10.94
CA GLU A 21 -4.11 7.42 -11.75
C GLU A 21 -5.37 8.04 -11.13
N ASN A 22 -5.99 7.37 -10.16
CA ASN A 22 -7.19 7.83 -9.47
C ASN A 22 -6.91 8.50 -8.13
N ILE A 23 -5.64 8.61 -7.68
CA ILE A 23 -5.31 9.17 -6.37
C ILE A 23 -5.91 10.56 -6.21
N ASP A 24 -5.62 11.49 -7.13
CA ASP A 24 -6.05 12.87 -6.98
C ASP A 24 -7.58 13.03 -7.05
N SER A 25 -8.25 12.30 -7.93
CA SER A 25 -9.70 12.38 -8.09
C SER A 25 -10.47 11.79 -6.91
N VAL A 26 -9.96 10.71 -6.28
CA VAL A 26 -10.60 10.08 -5.13
C VAL A 26 -10.22 10.78 -3.83
N CYS A 27 -8.92 11.00 -3.60
CA CYS A 27 -8.43 11.49 -2.31
C CYS A 27 -8.88 12.92 -2.02
N SER A 28 -9.02 13.76 -3.05
CA SER A 28 -9.50 15.16 -2.88
C SER A 28 -10.93 15.26 -2.35
N GLY A 29 -11.78 14.26 -2.58
CA GLY A 29 -13.15 14.22 -2.05
C GLY A 29 -13.28 13.42 -0.76
N VAL A 30 -12.42 12.42 -0.53
CA VAL A 30 -12.56 11.47 0.59
C VAL A 30 -11.73 11.88 1.80
N LEU A 31 -10.45 12.22 1.62
CA LEU A 31 -9.52 12.48 2.73
C LEU A 31 -9.79 13.78 3.51
N PRO A 32 -10.45 14.81 2.95
CA PRO A 32 -10.97 15.92 3.75
C PRO A 32 -12.15 15.57 4.67
N GLU A 33 -12.77 14.40 4.49
CA GLU A 33 -13.98 14.03 5.23
C GLU A 33 -13.72 13.02 6.36
N ILE A 34 -12.54 12.39 6.42
CA ILE A 34 -12.17 11.46 7.48
C ILE A 34 -12.03 12.15 8.86
N LYS A 35 -12.16 11.37 9.93
CA LYS A 35 -11.82 11.78 11.30
C LYS A 35 -10.33 12.11 11.39
N ASP A 36 -9.96 13.06 12.25
CA ASP A 36 -8.54 13.42 12.46
C ASP A 36 -7.71 12.26 13.07
N SER A 37 -8.39 11.31 13.73
CA SER A 37 -7.81 10.09 14.29
C SER A 37 -7.74 8.93 13.31
N CYS A 38 -8.34 9.03 12.12
CA CYS A 38 -8.42 7.93 11.16
C CYS A 38 -7.05 7.62 10.57
N VAL A 39 -6.59 6.38 10.69
CA VAL A 39 -5.36 5.91 10.08
C VAL A 39 -5.63 5.54 8.62
N VAL A 40 -4.91 6.17 7.69
CA VAL A 40 -5.04 5.91 6.26
C VAL A 40 -3.90 5.01 5.81
N ILE A 41 -4.24 3.91 5.14
CA ILE A 41 -3.28 2.93 4.62
C ILE A 41 -3.23 3.04 3.10
N SER A 42 -2.05 3.28 2.54
CA SER A 42 -1.81 3.28 1.10
C SER A 42 -1.12 1.99 0.66
N PRO A 43 -1.83 1.09 -0.06
CA PRO A 43 -1.25 -0.06 -0.76
C PRO A 43 -0.89 0.24 -2.22
N ILE A 44 -0.95 1.50 -2.64
CA ILE A 44 -0.95 1.89 -4.05
C ILE A 44 0.45 1.80 -4.63
N VAL A 45 0.58 1.12 -5.76
CA VAL A 45 1.86 0.98 -6.49
C VAL A 45 1.77 1.71 -7.83
N PRO A 46 2.59 2.75 -8.05
CA PRO A 46 2.64 3.46 -9.32
C PRO A 46 3.47 2.67 -10.34
N MET A 47 2.83 1.78 -11.10
CA MET A 47 3.50 0.96 -12.12
C MET A 47 2.70 0.88 -13.42
N THR A 48 3.41 0.62 -14.51
CA THR A 48 2.84 0.40 -15.84
C THR A 48 3.45 -0.84 -16.49
N LYS A 49 2.70 -1.50 -17.38
CA LYS A 49 3.19 -2.64 -18.16
C LYS A 49 3.62 -2.17 -19.54
N THR A 50 4.82 -2.56 -19.96
CA THR A 50 5.41 -2.25 -21.26
C THR A 50 5.95 -3.51 -21.94
N ASP A 51 6.58 -3.34 -23.10
CA ASP A 51 7.16 -4.45 -23.86
C ASP A 51 8.34 -5.11 -23.15
N VAL A 52 9.03 -4.38 -22.26
CA VAL A 52 10.18 -4.92 -21.51
C VAL A 52 9.79 -5.53 -20.16
N GLY A 53 8.61 -5.20 -19.63
CA GLY A 53 8.11 -5.71 -18.36
C GLY A 53 7.22 -4.73 -17.61
N PHE A 54 7.12 -4.90 -16.29
CA PHE A 54 6.51 -3.89 -15.41
C PHE A 54 7.55 -2.84 -15.03
N GLU A 55 7.22 -1.57 -15.19
CA GLU A 55 8.11 -0.46 -14.88
C GLU A 55 7.48 0.47 -13.84
N PHE A 56 8.31 1.03 -12.98
CA PHE A 56 7.88 1.93 -11.92
C PHE A 56 7.72 3.35 -12.48
N ILE A 57 6.48 3.84 -12.49
CA ILE A 57 6.11 5.11 -13.14
C ILE A 57 6.93 6.30 -12.61
N PRO A 58 7.18 6.46 -11.29
CA PRO A 58 7.91 7.61 -10.77
C PRO A 58 9.30 7.76 -11.36
N ILE A 59 10.03 6.64 -11.51
CA ILE A 59 11.37 6.62 -12.09
C ILE A 59 11.31 6.80 -13.61
N LYS A 60 10.41 6.07 -14.28
CA LYS A 60 10.35 6.06 -15.75
C LYS A 60 9.91 7.40 -16.34
N GLU A 61 8.90 8.02 -15.73
CA GLU A 61 8.22 9.20 -16.27
C GLU A 61 8.48 10.46 -15.44
N ASN A 62 9.38 10.40 -14.45
CA ASN A 62 9.66 11.48 -13.50
C ASN A 62 8.38 12.03 -12.85
N LYS A 63 7.47 11.12 -12.46
CA LYS A 63 6.20 11.42 -11.80
C LYS A 63 6.32 11.23 -10.28
N PRO A 64 5.41 11.81 -9.47
CA PRO A 64 5.45 11.64 -8.02
C PRO A 64 5.21 10.18 -7.57
N PHE A 65 5.72 9.82 -6.40
CA PHE A 65 5.43 8.52 -5.75
C PHE A 65 4.00 8.50 -5.18
N SER A 66 3.41 7.31 -4.96
CA SER A 66 2.00 7.24 -4.53
C SER A 66 1.81 7.83 -3.13
N TYR A 67 2.70 7.54 -2.18
CA TYR A 67 2.66 8.12 -0.84
C TYR A 67 2.67 9.65 -0.87
N GLN A 68 3.51 10.25 -1.73
CA GLN A 68 3.59 11.70 -1.88
C GLN A 68 2.27 12.27 -2.40
N LEU A 69 1.64 11.65 -3.39
CA LEU A 69 0.34 12.11 -3.91
C LEU A 69 -0.75 12.03 -2.85
N VAL A 70 -0.89 10.90 -2.15
CA VAL A 70 -1.89 10.74 -1.10
C VAL A 70 -1.66 11.76 0.03
N SER A 71 -0.41 11.97 0.44
CA SER A 71 -0.05 12.89 1.52
C SER A 71 -0.49 14.34 1.26
N LYS A 72 -0.66 14.76 0.00
CA LYS A 72 -1.12 16.12 -0.36
C LYS A 72 -2.57 16.38 0.05
N HIS A 73 -3.38 15.33 0.14
CA HIS A 73 -4.80 15.40 0.46
C HIS A 73 -5.09 15.08 1.93
N MET A 74 -4.09 14.64 2.70
CA MET A 74 -4.23 14.33 4.12
C MET A 74 -4.32 15.61 4.97
N LYS A 75 -5.29 15.65 5.89
CA LYS A 75 -5.34 16.68 6.95
C LYS A 75 -4.13 16.59 7.88
N ASN A 76 -3.82 15.38 8.31
CA ASN A 76 -2.67 15.06 9.13
C ASN A 76 -1.86 13.94 8.46
N LYS A 77 -0.69 14.29 7.93
CA LYS A 77 0.21 13.35 7.24
C LYS A 77 0.73 12.26 8.18
N SER A 78 0.80 12.51 9.49
CA SER A 78 1.29 11.52 10.46
C SER A 78 0.39 10.29 10.53
N LYS A 79 -0.89 10.41 10.15
CA LYS A 79 -1.84 9.27 10.10
C LYS A 79 -1.80 8.49 8.79
N LEU A 80 -0.91 8.83 7.85
CA LEU A 80 -0.72 8.08 6.61
C LEU A 80 0.36 7.01 6.80
N VAL A 81 0.01 5.77 6.49
CA VAL A 81 0.92 4.62 6.55
C VAL A 81 0.95 3.93 5.19
N SER A 82 2.14 3.62 4.73
CA SER A 82 2.39 2.87 3.50
C SER A 82 2.55 1.39 3.84
N ALA A 83 1.68 0.51 3.33
CA ALA A 83 1.73 -0.93 3.61
C ALA A 83 0.95 -1.76 2.57
N PHE A 84 1.15 -3.09 2.59
CA PHE A 84 0.44 -4.09 1.76
C PHE A 84 0.74 -4.09 0.23
N HIS A 85 1.79 -3.43 -0.23
CA HIS A 85 2.15 -3.37 -1.66
C HIS A 85 2.39 -4.74 -2.32
N VAL A 86 2.99 -5.68 -1.58
CA VAL A 86 3.51 -6.95 -2.10
C VAL A 86 2.64 -8.18 -1.78
N ILE A 87 1.39 -7.96 -1.36
CA ILE A 87 0.50 -9.08 -1.03
C ILE A 87 -0.11 -9.69 -2.31
N SER A 88 -0.07 -11.02 -2.40
CA SER A 88 -0.76 -11.72 -3.49
C SER A 88 -2.26 -11.77 -3.22
N GLU A 89 -3.05 -10.98 -3.96
CA GLU A 89 -4.51 -11.02 -3.93
C GLU A 89 -5.05 -12.46 -4.04
N LYS A 90 -4.53 -13.24 -5.01
CA LYS A 90 -4.94 -14.64 -5.23
C LYS A 90 -4.78 -15.53 -4.01
N LYS A 91 -3.75 -15.29 -3.19
CA LYS A 91 -3.58 -16.02 -1.93
C LYS A 91 -4.43 -15.42 -0.82
N LEU A 92 -4.57 -14.11 -0.78
CA LEU A 92 -5.36 -13.42 0.23
C LEU A 92 -6.84 -13.81 0.20
N VAL A 93 -7.44 -13.93 -0.99
CA VAL A 93 -8.86 -14.30 -1.15
C VAL A 93 -9.14 -15.78 -0.86
N ASN A 94 -8.11 -16.62 -0.79
CA ASN A 94 -8.26 -18.04 -0.53
C ASN A 94 -7.66 -18.41 0.83
N PRO A 95 -8.49 -18.56 1.89
CA PRO A 95 -8.03 -18.81 3.26
C PRO A 95 -7.33 -20.16 3.44
N THR A 96 -7.41 -21.06 2.45
CA THR A 96 -6.69 -22.34 2.47
C THR A 96 -5.23 -22.22 2.04
N LEU A 97 -4.84 -21.10 1.42
CA LEU A 97 -3.48 -20.86 0.96
C LEU A 97 -2.68 -20.15 2.04
N GLU A 98 -1.50 -20.68 2.34
CA GLU A 98 -0.60 -20.04 3.30
C GLU A 98 0.05 -18.78 2.71
N LEU A 99 -0.04 -17.71 3.48
CA LEU A 99 0.76 -16.51 3.34
C LEU A 99 2.04 -16.69 4.18
N ASN A 100 3.20 -16.32 3.63
CA ASN A 100 4.48 -16.36 4.34
C ASN A 100 5.34 -15.22 3.81
N TYR A 101 4.91 -13.99 4.10
CA TYR A 101 5.44 -12.78 3.50
C TYR A 101 5.74 -11.73 4.56
N ASP A 102 6.81 -10.98 4.34
CA ASP A 102 7.05 -9.73 5.03
C ASP A 102 6.26 -8.62 4.33
N ILE A 103 5.51 -7.86 5.12
CA ILE A 103 4.82 -6.66 4.69
C ILE A 103 5.64 -5.47 5.15
N PHE A 104 6.20 -4.74 4.20
CA PHE A 104 6.92 -3.52 4.47
C PHE A 104 5.96 -2.40 4.89
N VAL A 105 6.33 -1.70 5.96
CA VAL A 105 5.53 -0.63 6.57
C VAL A 105 6.39 0.63 6.67
N CYS A 106 5.91 1.74 6.13
CA CYS A 106 6.53 3.06 6.29
C CYS A 106 5.52 4.05 6.86
N GLY A 107 5.92 4.90 7.80
CA GLY A 107 5.05 5.88 8.42
C GLY A 107 5.79 6.73 9.44
N ASP A 108 5.26 7.93 9.69
CA ASP A 108 5.91 8.96 10.51
C ASP A 108 5.45 8.94 11.99
N ASP A 109 4.31 8.30 12.29
CA ASP A 109 3.72 8.19 13.63
C ASP A 109 3.74 6.74 14.11
N ASP A 110 4.40 6.50 15.25
CA ASP A 110 4.54 5.16 15.82
C ASP A 110 3.19 4.53 16.15
N GLU A 111 2.22 5.30 16.66
CA GLU A 111 0.88 4.81 16.98
C GLU A 111 0.17 4.30 15.72
N SER A 112 0.18 5.09 14.65
CA SER A 112 -0.41 4.70 13.37
C SER A 112 0.27 3.48 12.77
N VAL A 113 1.60 3.40 12.85
CA VAL A 113 2.36 2.21 12.43
C VAL A 113 1.97 0.98 13.24
N GLN A 114 1.77 1.10 14.56
CA GLN A 114 1.34 -0.02 15.40
C GLN A 114 -0.08 -0.50 15.07
N VAL A 115 -1.01 0.42 14.76
CA VAL A 115 -2.35 0.05 14.27
C VAL A 115 -2.24 -0.82 13.03
N VAL A 116 -1.44 -0.40 12.04
CA VAL A 116 -1.25 -1.16 10.80
C VAL A 116 -0.52 -2.49 11.04
N ASN A 117 0.49 -2.51 11.91
CA ASN A 117 1.16 -3.75 12.30
C ASN A 117 0.20 -4.75 12.97
N GLY A 118 -0.72 -4.27 13.81
CA GLY A 118 -1.79 -5.08 14.39
C GLY A 118 -2.61 -5.78 13.32
N LEU A 119 -3.11 -5.01 12.34
CA LEU A 119 -3.88 -5.56 11.20
C LEU A 119 -3.08 -6.57 10.37
N ILE A 120 -1.79 -6.32 10.15
CA ILE A 120 -0.91 -7.27 9.45
C ILE A 120 -0.79 -8.58 10.24
N ASN A 121 -0.57 -8.49 11.56
CA ASN A 121 -0.38 -9.66 12.44
C ASN A 121 -1.65 -10.50 12.60
N GLU A 122 -2.83 -9.94 12.39
CA GLU A 122 -4.09 -10.71 12.36
C GLU A 122 -4.13 -11.71 11.19
N ILE A 123 -3.38 -11.45 10.11
CA ILE A 123 -3.31 -12.33 8.95
C ILE A 123 -2.17 -13.34 9.16
N LYS A 124 -2.53 -14.58 9.44
CA LYS A 124 -1.59 -15.68 9.70
C LYS A 124 -0.51 -15.76 8.62
N GLY A 125 0.74 -15.67 9.06
CA GLY A 125 1.94 -15.83 8.23
C GLY A 125 2.39 -14.56 7.51
N LEU A 126 1.70 -13.43 7.70
CA LEU A 126 2.29 -12.13 7.43
C LEU A 126 3.10 -11.66 8.62
N ARG A 127 4.19 -10.92 8.33
CA ARG A 127 5.03 -10.27 9.34
C ARG A 127 5.25 -8.82 8.94
N PRO A 128 4.90 -7.83 9.76
CA PRO A 128 5.21 -6.44 9.47
C PRO A 128 6.71 -6.19 9.64
N ILE A 129 7.30 -5.45 8.70
CA ILE A 129 8.69 -5.00 8.74
C ILE A 129 8.70 -3.48 8.55
N TYR A 130 9.04 -2.76 9.61
CA TYR A 130 9.14 -1.31 9.56
C TYR A 130 10.40 -0.89 8.79
N LEU A 131 10.22 -0.06 7.76
CA LEU A 131 11.31 0.46 6.93
C LEU A 131 11.70 1.89 7.29
N GLY A 132 10.94 2.57 8.14
CA GLY A 132 11.21 3.96 8.55
C GLY A 132 10.08 4.95 8.19
N PRO A 133 10.41 6.24 8.13
CA PRO A 133 9.47 7.31 7.81
C PRO A 133 8.75 7.12 6.48
N GLY A 134 7.62 7.80 6.31
CA GLY A 134 6.80 7.71 5.11
C GLY A 134 7.52 8.06 3.81
N GLU A 135 8.54 8.92 3.89
CA GLU A 135 9.41 9.28 2.75
C GLU A 135 10.15 8.08 2.15
N LEU A 136 10.33 6.99 2.90
CA LEU A 136 10.93 5.74 2.42
C LEU A 136 9.92 4.79 1.76
N SER A 137 8.63 5.17 1.66
CA SER A 137 7.57 4.37 1.04
C SER A 137 7.92 3.83 -0.34
N TYR A 138 8.63 4.62 -1.15
CA TYR A 138 8.99 4.24 -2.51
C TYR A 138 9.79 2.92 -2.59
N LEU A 139 10.55 2.57 -1.54
CA LEU A 139 11.27 1.28 -1.44
C LEU A 139 10.30 0.09 -1.36
N SER A 140 9.18 0.27 -0.65
CA SER A 140 8.15 -0.76 -0.61
C SER A 140 7.33 -0.77 -1.89
N GLU A 141 6.99 0.38 -2.45
CA GLU A 141 6.19 0.48 -3.69
C GLU A 141 6.90 -0.22 -4.87
N ILE A 142 8.20 0.01 -5.05
CA ILE A 142 9.00 -0.57 -6.15
C ILE A 142 9.16 -2.10 -6.04
N SER A 143 8.94 -2.67 -4.86
CA SER A 143 9.03 -4.11 -4.65
C SER A 143 8.01 -4.89 -5.51
N THR A 144 6.85 -4.30 -5.78
CA THR A 144 5.79 -4.95 -6.56
C THR A 144 6.13 -5.15 -8.04
N PRO A 145 6.53 -4.12 -8.83
CA PRO A 145 6.98 -4.34 -10.21
C PRO A 145 8.21 -5.26 -10.27
N LEU A 146 9.11 -5.21 -9.28
CA LEU A 146 10.22 -6.17 -9.17
C LEU A 146 9.69 -7.62 -9.09
N LEU A 147 8.77 -7.89 -8.17
CA LEU A 147 8.17 -9.21 -8.00
C LEU A 147 7.41 -9.68 -9.25
N LEU A 148 6.65 -8.79 -9.90
CA LEU A 148 5.90 -9.13 -11.11
C LEU A 148 6.81 -9.49 -12.28
N ASN A 149 7.92 -8.78 -12.45
CA ASN A 149 8.91 -9.15 -13.46
C ASN A 149 9.58 -10.49 -13.14
N ALA A 150 9.98 -10.70 -11.88
CA ALA A 150 10.56 -11.97 -11.45
C ALA A 150 9.57 -13.14 -11.66
N MET A 151 8.29 -12.93 -11.35
CA MET A 151 7.20 -13.88 -11.56
C MET A 151 7.14 -14.35 -13.01
N ILE A 152 7.04 -13.40 -13.95
CA ILE A 152 6.83 -13.69 -15.37
C ILE A 152 8.08 -14.34 -15.98
N ARG A 153 9.26 -13.76 -15.72
CA ARG A 153 10.52 -14.22 -16.32
C ARG A 153 10.92 -15.62 -15.84
N ASN A 154 10.57 -15.97 -14.60
CA ASN A 154 10.98 -17.22 -13.97
C ASN A 154 9.82 -18.21 -13.73
N LYS A 155 8.61 -17.90 -14.20
CA LYS A 155 7.39 -18.72 -14.02
C LYS A 155 7.10 -19.06 -12.56
N ILE A 156 7.41 -18.15 -11.64
CA ILE A 156 7.12 -18.30 -10.21
C ILE A 156 5.63 -18.07 -9.99
N LYS A 157 4.99 -18.82 -9.09
CA LYS A 157 3.58 -18.63 -8.75
C LYS A 157 3.45 -17.73 -7.52
N ASN A 158 2.74 -16.60 -7.66
CA ASN A 158 2.36 -15.71 -6.55
C ASN A 158 3.54 -15.38 -5.61
N PRO A 159 4.63 -14.79 -6.13
CA PRO A 159 5.80 -14.49 -5.31
C PRO A 159 5.46 -13.43 -4.25
N GLY A 160 6.21 -13.48 -3.15
CA GLY A 160 6.27 -12.41 -2.15
C GLY A 160 7.70 -12.29 -1.64
N ILE A 161 7.91 -11.43 -0.65
CA ILE A 161 9.25 -11.14 -0.10
C ILE A 161 9.31 -11.60 1.34
N LYS A 162 10.48 -12.10 1.77
CA LYS A 162 10.82 -12.38 3.16
C LYS A 162 12.30 -12.12 3.40
N ILE A 163 12.63 -11.35 4.42
CA ILE A 163 14.00 -11.08 4.88
C ILE A 163 14.38 -12.17 5.89
N VAL A 164 15.53 -12.82 5.64
CA VAL A 164 16.07 -13.96 6.41
C VAL A 164 17.51 -13.72 6.84
#